data_AF-A0A937X733-F1
#
_entry.id   AF-A0A937X733-F1
#
_cell.length_a   1.000
_cell.length_b   1.000
_cell.length_c   1.000
_cell.angle_alpha   90.00
_cell.angle_beta   90.00
_cell.angle_gamma   90.00
#
_symmetry.space_group_name_H-M   'P 1'
#
loop_
_entity.id
_entity.type
_entity.pdbx_description
1 polymer ?
#
loop_
_entity_poly.entity_id
_entity_poly.type
_entity_poly.pdbx_seq_one_letter_code
_entity_poly.pdbx_strand_id
1 'polypeptide(L)' 'MPDTVAVAERTLPHNLEAERSVLGAILVDNEAFNLAAQVVDAGDFFRDAHRRIFDRMVAL' A
#
# COMPACT_ATOMS: atom_id res chain seq x y z
N MET A 1 8.04 37.38 13.35
CA MET A 1 7.98 36.43 12.23
C MET A 1 8.59 35.11 12.70
N PRO A 2 8.04 34.00 12.21
CA PRO A 2 7.88 32.74 12.93
C PRO A 2 8.98 31.75 12.57
N ASP A 3 9.29 30.85 13.48
CA ASP A 3 9.75 29.51 13.12
C ASP A 3 9.02 28.54 14.04
N THR A 4 7.71 28.39 13.80
CA THR A 4 7.02 27.18 14.23
C THR A 4 7.70 26.07 13.45
N VAL A 5 8.71 25.46 14.08
CA VAL A 5 9.34 24.24 13.58
C VAL A 5 8.21 23.22 13.59
N ALA A 6 7.54 23.07 12.45
CA ALA A 6 6.63 21.98 12.22
C ALA A 6 7.45 20.73 12.49
N VAL A 7 7.15 20.07 13.61
CA VAL A 7 7.65 18.73 13.88
C VAL A 7 7.11 17.92 12.72
N ALA A 8 7.95 17.70 11.71
CA ALA A 8 7.63 16.78 10.63
C ALA A 8 7.34 15.47 11.34
N GLU A 9 6.06 15.12 11.44
CA GLU A 9 5.64 13.77 11.81
C GLU A 9 6.51 12.85 10.97
N ARG A 10 7.38 12.08 11.63
CA ARG A 10 8.24 11.11 10.96
C ARG A 10 7.30 10.09 10.35
N THR A 11 6.86 10.34 9.13
CA THR A 11 6.04 9.44 8.36
C THR A 11 6.74 8.09 8.34
N LEU A 12 5.97 7.03 8.62
CA LEU A 12 6.51 5.67 8.58
C LEU A 12 7.21 5.46 7.23
N PRO A 13 8.37 4.77 7.21
CA PRO A 13 9.04 4.47 5.96
C PRO A 13 8.10 3.66 5.07
N HIS A 14 7.89 4.13 3.84
CA HIS A 14 6.95 3.54 2.90
C HIS A 14 7.46 3.70 1.47
N ASN A 15 6.94 2.89 0.54
CA ASN A 15 7.26 2.98 -0.89
C ASN A 15 5.99 2.85 -1.74
N LEU A 16 5.46 4.00 -2.18
CA LEU A 16 4.24 4.05 -2.99
C LEU A 16 4.39 3.42 -4.38
N GLU A 17 5.62 3.36 -4.92
CA GLU A 17 5.88 2.71 -6.21
C GLU A 17 5.78 1.20 -6.06
N ALA A 18 6.35 0.63 -5.00
CA ALA A 18 6.23 -0.79 -4.70
C ALA A 18 4.76 -1.20 -4.51
N GLU A 19 3.99 -0.43 -3.75
CA GLU A 19 2.55 -0.67 -3.58
C GLU A 19 1.79 -0.67 -4.91
N ARG A 20 2.05 0.31 -5.78
CA ARG A 20 1.45 0.38 -7.11
C ARG A 20 1.86 -0.80 -8.00
N SER A 21 3.11 -1.23 -7.93
CA SER A 21 3.62 -2.36 -8.70
C SER A 21 2.96 -3.67 -8.29
N VAL A 22 2.74 -3.89 -6.98
CA VAL A 22 2.02 -5.08 -6.48
C VAL A 22 0.57 -5.07 -6.98
N LEU A 23 -0.16 -3.98 -6.76
CA LEU A 23 -1.55 -3.88 -7.21
C LEU A 23 -1.67 -3.99 -8.74
N GLY A 24 -0.76 -3.35 -9.47
CA GLY A 24 -0.71 -3.42 -10.93
C GLY A 24 -0.44 -4.84 -11.44
N ALA A 25 0.47 -5.58 -10.81
CA ALA A 25 0.75 -6.96 -11.16
C ALA A 25 -0.50 -7.85 -11.00
N ILE A 26 -1.22 -7.71 -9.88
CA ILE A 26 -2.47 -8.45 -9.62
C ILE A 26 -3.55 -8.13 -10.65
N LEU A 27 -3.67 -6.86 -11.05
CA LEU A 27 -4.66 -6.44 -12.06
C LEU A 27 -4.34 -6.97 -13.46
N VAL A 28 -3.06 -7.20 -13.78
CA VAL A 28 -2.62 -7.78 -15.06
C VAL A 28 -2.74 -9.31 -15.02
N ASP A 29 -2.40 -9.92 -13.89
CA ASP A 29 -2.43 -11.36 -13.67
C ASP A 29 -3.04 -11.67 -12.29
N ASN A 30 -4.26 -12.21 -12.29
CA ASN A 30 -4.96 -12.56 -11.06
C ASN A 30 -4.23 -13.66 -10.26
N GLU A 31 -3.41 -14.52 -10.89
CA GLU A 31 -2.65 -15.54 -10.15
C GLU A 31 -1.59 -14.91 -9.23
N ALA A 32 -1.10 -13.71 -9.57
CA ALA A 32 -0.16 -12.96 -8.76
C ALA A 32 -0.75 -12.57 -7.39
N PHE A 33 -2.07 -12.51 -7.24
CA PHE A 33 -2.72 -12.28 -5.95
C PHE A 33 -2.34 -13.35 -4.93
N ASN A 34 -2.37 -14.62 -5.31
CA ASN A 34 -2.07 -15.72 -4.39
C ASN A 34 -0.62 -15.67 -3.89
N LEU A 35 0.31 -15.18 -4.71
CA LEU A 35 1.69 -14.93 -4.32
C LEU A 35 1.81 -13.75 -3.37
N ALA A 36 1.15 -12.62 -3.69
CA ALA A 36 1.17 -11.43 -2.84
C ALA A 36 0.55 -11.69 -1.46
N ALA A 37 -0.59 -12.37 -1.41
CA ALA A 37 -1.34 -12.67 -0.18
C ALA A 37 -0.59 -13.62 0.79
N GLN A 38 0.49 -14.27 0.35
CA GLN A 38 1.37 -15.03 1.25
C GLN A 38 2.36 -14.15 2.01
N VAL A 39 2.59 -12.91 1.56
CA VAL A 39 3.66 -12.03 2.05
C VAL A 39 3.11 -10.76 2.67
N VAL A 40 2.01 -10.21 2.14
CA VAL A 40 1.43 -8.94 2.58
C VAL A 40 -0.08 -9.03 2.80
N ASP A 41 -0.59 -8.23 3.72
CA ASP A 41 -2.01 -7.99 3.94
C ASP A 41 -2.44 -6.57 3.53
N ALA A 42 -3.73 -6.27 3.64
CA ALA A 42 -4.25 -4.93 3.32
C ALA A 42 -3.72 -3.84 4.27
N GLY A 43 -3.33 -4.17 5.50
CA GLY A 43 -2.81 -3.24 6.49
C GLY A 43 -1.37 -2.80 6.20
N ASP A 44 -0.59 -3.63 5.52
CA ASP A 44 0.80 -3.38 5.14
C ASP A 44 0.96 -2.23 4.13
N PHE A 45 -0.08 -1.92 3.35
CA PHE A 45 -0.06 -0.78 2.45
C PHE A 45 -0.09 0.54 3.24
N PHE A 46 0.76 1.51 2.91
CA PHE A 46 0.75 2.80 3.59
C PHE A 46 -0.44 3.66 3.16
N ARG A 47 -0.75 3.68 1.86
CA ARG A 47 -1.82 4.53 1.33
C ARG A 47 -3.18 3.87 1.55
N ASP A 48 -4.09 4.55 2.25
CA ASP A 48 -5.45 4.07 2.53
C ASP A 48 -6.21 3.60 1.27
N ALA A 49 -6.03 4.30 0.16
CA ALA A 49 -6.61 3.89 -1.13
C ALA A 49 -6.12 2.51 -1.59
N HIS A 50 -4.83 2.21 -1.41
CA HIS A 50 -4.26 0.91 -1.78
C HIS A 50 -4.73 -0.20 -0.83
N ARG A 51 -4.84 0.09 0.48
CA ARG A 51 -5.45 -0.83 1.46
C ARG A 51 -6.83 -1.29 1.00
N ARG A 52 -7.69 -0.32 0.66
CA ARG A 52 -9.06 -0.59 0.21
C ARG A 52 -9.11 -1.40 -1.08
N ILE A 53 -8.19 -1.17 -2.02
CA ILE A 53 -8.13 -1.96 -3.25
C ILE A 53 -7.78 -3.41 -2.93
N PHE A 54 -6.73 -3.64 -2.14
CA PHE A 54 -6.30 -4.99 -1.80
C PHE A 54 -7.37 -5.74 -0.98
N ASP A 55 -8.01 -5.07 -0.02
CA ASP A 55 -9.13 -5.62 0.76
C ASP A 55 -10.31 -6.06 -0.12
N ARG A 56 -10.61 -5.28 -1.19
CA ARG A 56 -11.64 -5.69 -2.17
C ARG A 56 -11.20 -6.88 -3.02
N MET A 57 -9.92 -6.99 -3.36
CA MET A 57 -9.39 -8.16 -4.07
C MET A 57 -9.50 -9.43 -3.23
N VAL A 58 -9.30 -9.34 -1.91
CA VAL A 58 -9.45 -10.47 -0.96
C VAL A 58 -10.90 -10.95 -0.87
N ALA A 59 -11.87 -10.04 -1.00
CA ALA A 59 -13.29 -10.35 -0.83
C ALA A 59 -13.99 -10.89 -2.09
N LEU A 60 -13.26 -11.08 -3.20
CA LEU A 60 -13.77 -11.64 -4.46
C LEU A 60 -13.69 -13.17 -4.46
#